data_AF-A0A7X1GMU3-F1
#
_entry.id   AF-A0A7X1GMU3-F1
#
_cell.length_a   1.000
_cell.length_b   1.000
_cell.length_c   1.000
_cell.angle_alpha   90.00
_cell.angle_beta   90.00
_cell.angle_gamma   90.00
#
_symmetry.space_group_name_H-M   'P 1'
#
loop_
_entity.id
_entity.type
_entity.pdbx_description
1 polymer ?
#
loop_
_entity_poly.entity_id
_entity_poly.type
_entity_poly.pdbx_seq_one_letter_code
_entity_poly.pdbx_strand_id
1 'polypeptide(L)'
;MKKITILGLVMLLCFGFTGIAAADGSMDITGAVKDAMHTLGATKNSSSLCVLTDAGYVKVDGETTQGCIATLRKRTGCSIGDGNLLTIHRSINKALWFAIFDNETKDCVYAVYKNGAFTATKVNIDGENATTSDGWNAMKAAIGPDAFSIVVIANAWGYGAPNDLLKCADLHNHLCPGLSSGYLIAEYINEEYPLEKDESYTWIGCPNWCKDDAIQILLDLTPGKKSMVVKQRSGELFVKEKPLAGILIIWNSSANSGRGVAFQYDWEKMCDISDVEISDFTPPGDKTNPIFWTTRIKSSFKMLPYLDQPNMFVSLASDEFNVTSEQLDRVKEAGVDPYAELGLVDP
;
A
#
# COMPACT_ATOMS: atom_id res chain seq x y z
N MET A 1 -9.20 25.99 -34.64
CA MET A 1 -8.53 26.37 -33.38
C MET A 1 -7.56 25.25 -33.01
N LYS A 2 -6.25 25.51 -33.08
CA LYS A 2 -5.21 24.51 -32.78
C LYS A 2 -5.17 24.28 -31.27
N LYS A 3 -5.32 23.01 -30.85
CA LYS A 3 -5.05 22.60 -29.47
C LYS A 3 -3.56 22.76 -29.22
N ILE A 4 -3.20 23.60 -28.26
CA ILE A 4 -1.82 23.73 -27.77
C ILE A 4 -1.66 22.66 -26.70
N THR A 5 -0.92 21.60 -27.04
CA THR A 5 -0.49 20.59 -26.06
C THR A 5 0.67 21.19 -25.27
N ILE A 6 0.43 21.54 -24.00
CA ILE A 6 1.49 21.96 -23.08
C ILE A 6 2.20 20.68 -22.65
N LEU A 7 3.37 20.42 -23.24
CA LEU A 7 4.26 19.34 -22.85
C LEU A 7 4.96 19.78 -21.55
N GLY A 8 4.60 19.18 -20.41
CA GLY A 8 5.28 19.42 -19.13
C GLY A 8 6.75 19.01 -19.24
N LEU A 9 7.64 19.99 -19.08
CA LEU A 9 9.09 19.77 -19.12
C LEU A 9 9.54 19.15 -17.79
N VAL A 10 9.83 17.84 -17.79
CA VAL A 10 10.45 17.16 -16.63
C VAL A 10 11.95 17.41 -16.67
N MET A 11 12.46 18.23 -15.76
CA MET A 11 13.90 18.52 -15.62
C MET A 11 14.55 17.53 -14.65
N LEU A 12 15.36 16.60 -15.16
CA LEU A 12 16.10 15.62 -14.38
C LEU A 12 17.46 16.20 -13.93
N LEU A 13 17.69 16.28 -12.63
CA LEU A 13 18.97 16.69 -12.05
C LEU A 13 19.44 15.63 -11.05
N CYS A 14 20.61 15.02 -11.33
CA CYS A 14 21.25 14.04 -10.45
C CYS A 14 22.42 14.69 -9.72
N PHE A 15 22.47 14.55 -8.39
CA PHE A 15 23.56 15.04 -7.55
C PHE A 15 24.10 13.92 -6.65
N GLY A 16 25.41 13.92 -6.38
CA GLY A 16 26.06 12.98 -5.46
C GLY A 16 26.46 13.69 -4.16
N PHE A 17 26.15 13.09 -3.02
CA PHE A 17 26.48 13.62 -1.69
C PHE A 17 27.22 12.57 -0.85
N THR A 18 28.29 12.97 -0.18
CA THR A 18 29.04 12.07 0.70
C THR A 18 28.30 11.87 2.02
N GLY A 19 27.90 10.64 2.31
CA GLY A 19 27.51 10.23 3.67
C GLY A 19 28.78 9.99 4.47
N ILE A 20 28.89 10.58 5.67
CA ILE A 20 29.98 10.29 6.60
C ILE A 20 29.38 9.48 7.75
N ALA A 21 29.98 8.32 8.07
CA ALA A 21 29.60 7.56 9.26
C ALA A 21 29.87 8.39 10.52
N ALA A 22 28.89 8.49 11.44
CA ALA A 22 29.11 9.17 12.72
C ALA A 22 29.99 8.32 13.63
N ALA A 23 30.62 8.97 14.62
CA ALA A 23 31.55 8.37 15.57
C ALA A 23 30.91 7.33 16.52
N ASP A 24 29.59 7.15 16.50
CA ASP A 24 28.84 6.21 17.33
C ASP A 24 28.35 4.96 16.58
N GLY A 25 28.76 4.76 15.33
CA GLY A 25 28.31 3.63 14.49
C GLY A 25 26.92 3.84 13.87
N SER A 26 26.22 4.93 14.21
CA SER A 26 24.99 5.32 13.52
C SER A 26 25.32 6.04 12.22
N MET A 27 24.59 5.71 11.15
CA MET A 27 24.79 6.36 9.87
C MET A 27 24.17 7.77 9.90
N ASP A 28 25.01 8.80 9.68
CA ASP A 28 24.59 10.19 9.64
C ASP A 28 24.15 10.60 8.23
N ILE A 29 22.84 10.87 8.11
CA ILE A 29 22.22 11.34 6.87
C ILE A 29 21.98 12.86 6.86
N THR A 30 22.49 13.59 7.86
CA THR A 30 22.23 15.02 8.05
C THR A 30 22.55 15.85 6.81
N GLY A 31 23.68 15.56 6.14
CA GLY A 31 24.07 16.23 4.90
C GLY A 31 23.04 16.01 3.80
N ALA A 32 22.80 14.74 3.45
CA ALA A 32 21.85 14.36 2.40
C ALA A 32 20.45 14.96 2.61
N VAL A 33 19.94 14.99 3.85
CA VAL A 33 18.62 15.57 4.13
C VAL A 33 18.63 17.09 3.97
N LYS A 34 19.68 17.79 4.39
CA LYS A 34 19.81 19.25 4.18
C LYS A 34 19.86 19.58 2.69
N ASP A 35 20.62 18.81 1.92
CA ASP A 35 20.79 19.02 0.49
C ASP A 35 19.48 18.75 -0.27
N ALA A 36 18.73 17.71 0.14
CA ALA A 36 17.40 17.44 -0.39
C ALA A 36 16.41 18.58 -0.10
N MET A 37 16.36 19.07 1.15
CA MET A 37 15.53 20.23 1.53
C MET A 37 15.92 21.48 0.76
N HIS A 38 17.23 21.75 0.61
CA HIS A 38 17.72 22.88 -0.17
C HIS A 38 17.33 22.78 -1.66
N THR A 39 17.44 21.57 -2.24
CA THR A 39 17.06 21.27 -3.63
C THR A 39 15.55 21.48 -3.88
N LEU A 40 14.72 21.23 -2.86
CA LEU A 40 13.29 21.54 -2.90
C LEU A 40 12.97 23.02 -2.62
N GLY A 41 13.92 23.78 -2.09
CA GLY A 41 13.63 25.12 -1.53
C GLY A 41 12.78 25.07 -0.26
N ALA A 42 12.69 23.91 0.38
CA ALA A 42 11.86 23.67 1.55
C ALA A 42 12.59 24.03 2.85
N THR A 43 11.82 24.45 3.85
CA THR A 43 12.28 24.64 5.23
C THR A 43 11.56 23.68 6.18
N LYS A 44 12.07 23.54 7.41
CA LYS A 44 11.47 22.71 8.46
C LYS A 44 10.00 23.07 8.77
N ASN A 45 9.58 24.30 8.47
CA ASN A 45 8.22 24.78 8.75
C ASN A 45 7.28 24.67 7.54
N SER A 46 7.72 24.05 6.45
CA SER A 46 6.88 23.89 5.25
C SER A 46 5.81 22.84 5.55
N SER A 47 4.55 23.27 5.58
CA SER A 47 3.40 22.42 5.97
C SER A 47 3.02 21.38 4.92
N SER A 48 3.51 21.53 3.68
CA SER A 48 3.18 20.68 2.54
C SER A 48 4.05 19.43 2.42
N LEU A 49 4.97 19.19 3.36
CA LEU A 49 5.95 18.11 3.24
C LEU A 49 5.44 16.77 3.73
N CYS A 50 5.70 15.74 2.91
CA CYS A 50 5.64 14.33 3.30
C CYS A 50 7.01 13.68 3.10
N VAL A 51 7.44 12.90 4.08
CA VAL A 51 8.67 12.13 4.03
C VAL A 51 8.34 10.65 3.99
N LEU A 52 8.89 9.95 3.01
CA LEU A 52 8.83 8.49 2.93
C LEU A 52 10.24 7.94 3.12
N THR A 53 10.40 6.85 3.85
CA THR A 53 11.72 6.20 4.02
C THR A 53 11.55 4.73 4.38
N ASP A 54 12.51 3.89 4.02
CA ASP A 54 12.62 2.52 4.53
C ASP A 54 13.51 2.40 5.78
N ALA A 55 13.96 3.54 6.32
CA ALA A 55 14.68 3.59 7.59
C ALA A 55 13.88 2.92 8.71
N GLY A 56 14.56 2.18 9.58
CA GLY A 56 13.96 1.35 10.62
C GLY A 56 13.75 -0.10 10.19
N TYR A 57 13.67 -0.39 8.88
CA TYR A 57 13.60 -1.75 8.36
C TYR A 57 14.93 -2.24 7.79
N VAL A 58 15.61 -1.41 7.00
CA VAL A 58 16.86 -1.78 6.34
C VAL A 58 18.07 -1.65 7.27
N LYS A 59 19.12 -2.42 6.97
CA LYS A 59 20.42 -2.30 7.61
C LYS A 59 21.48 -1.74 6.66
N VAL A 60 22.37 -0.93 7.21
CA VAL A 60 23.58 -0.44 6.52
C VAL A 60 24.78 -0.94 7.29
N ASP A 61 25.67 -1.68 6.62
CA ASP A 61 26.88 -2.26 7.22
C ASP A 61 26.61 -3.11 8.49
N GLY A 62 25.45 -3.77 8.54
CA GLY A 62 25.00 -4.60 9.67
C GLY A 62 24.22 -3.85 10.76
N GLU A 63 24.22 -2.52 10.70
CA GLU A 63 23.62 -1.63 11.68
C GLU A 63 22.19 -1.20 11.30
N THR A 64 21.36 -1.04 12.32
CA THR A 64 19.96 -0.64 12.18
C THR A 64 19.81 0.86 11.89
N THR A 65 18.79 1.26 11.13
CA THR A 65 18.66 2.63 10.57
C THR A 65 17.63 3.54 11.26
N GLN A 66 17.12 3.19 12.44
CA GLN A 66 16.14 4.02 13.18
C GLN A 66 16.65 5.43 13.51
N GLY A 67 17.97 5.63 13.64
CA GLY A 67 18.56 6.95 13.84
C GLY A 67 18.27 7.92 12.68
N CYS A 68 18.09 7.39 11.46
CA CYS A 68 17.74 8.18 10.28
C CYS A 68 16.36 8.80 10.39
N ILE A 69 15.39 8.09 10.98
CA ILE A 69 14.04 8.61 11.25
C ILE A 69 14.13 9.84 12.15
N ALA A 70 14.97 9.80 13.19
CA ALA A 70 15.17 10.93 14.08
C ALA A 70 15.80 12.14 13.35
N THR A 71 16.75 11.89 12.45
CA THR A 71 17.38 12.92 11.62
C THR A 71 16.38 13.54 10.64
N LEU A 72 15.59 12.72 9.92
CA LEU A 72 14.54 13.20 9.03
C LEU A 72 13.57 14.10 9.78
N ARG A 73 13.00 13.62 10.90
CA ARG A 73 12.10 14.42 11.76
C ARG A 73 12.71 15.75 12.18
N LYS A 74 13.96 15.74 12.64
CA LYS A 74 14.65 16.95 13.13
C LYS A 74 14.83 18.00 12.02
N ARG A 75 15.07 17.57 10.78
CA ARG A 75 15.42 18.43 9.65
C ARG A 75 14.21 18.87 8.83
N THR A 76 13.27 17.98 8.57
CA THR A 76 12.09 18.28 7.75
C THR A 76 10.93 18.82 8.58
N GLY A 77 10.88 18.50 9.88
CA GLY A 77 9.74 18.81 10.74
C GLY A 77 8.62 17.76 10.68
N CYS A 78 8.63 16.90 9.66
CA CYS A 78 7.67 15.80 9.52
C CYS A 78 7.82 14.76 10.63
N SER A 79 6.72 14.17 11.07
CA SER A 79 6.75 13.16 12.12
C SER A 79 5.73 12.05 11.87
N ILE A 80 5.98 10.89 12.49
CA ILE A 80 5.04 9.76 12.43
C ILE A 80 3.70 10.17 13.07
N GLY A 81 3.73 10.95 14.15
CA GLY A 81 2.54 11.40 14.86
C GLY A 81 1.68 12.38 14.07
N ASP A 82 2.31 13.18 13.20
CA ASP A 82 1.60 14.10 12.30
C ASP A 82 1.16 13.43 10.99
N GLY A 83 1.44 12.13 10.82
CA GLY A 83 1.06 11.36 9.64
C GLY A 83 1.77 11.75 8.35
N ASN A 84 2.86 12.51 8.42
CA ASN A 84 3.62 12.99 7.25
C ASN A 84 5.09 12.53 7.25
N LEU A 85 5.46 11.59 8.12
CA LEU A 85 6.66 10.77 8.00
C LEU A 85 6.24 9.29 7.99
N LEU A 86 6.34 8.67 6.83
CA LEU A 86 5.88 7.31 6.54
C LEU A 86 7.08 6.35 6.43
N THR A 87 7.03 5.26 7.19
CA THR A 87 8.10 4.26 7.25
C THR A 87 7.70 3.05 6.42
N ILE A 88 8.22 2.96 5.22
CA ILE A 88 7.83 1.99 4.20
C ILE A 88 8.58 0.67 4.43
N HIS A 89 7.83 -0.40 4.64
CA HIS A 89 8.37 -1.72 4.90
C HIS A 89 9.26 -2.19 3.75
N ARG A 90 10.41 -2.78 4.13
CA ARG A 90 11.38 -3.29 3.17
C ARG A 90 12.21 -4.41 3.76
N SER A 91 12.70 -5.28 2.89
CA SER A 91 13.67 -6.30 3.27
C SER A 91 14.96 -5.66 3.81
N ILE A 92 15.47 -6.23 4.89
CA ILE A 92 16.64 -5.76 5.65
C ILE A 92 17.91 -5.54 4.80
N ASN A 93 18.03 -6.25 3.67
CA ASN A 93 19.20 -6.24 2.78
C ASN A 93 19.07 -5.26 1.60
N LYS A 94 18.01 -4.43 1.57
CA LYS A 94 17.86 -3.43 0.52
C LYS A 94 18.64 -2.16 0.85
N ALA A 95 18.99 -1.42 -0.20
CA ALA A 95 19.57 -0.09 -0.06
C ALA A 95 18.60 0.85 0.64
N LEU A 96 19.09 1.57 1.65
CA LEU A 96 18.37 2.62 2.33
C LEU A 96 18.04 3.77 1.38
N TRP A 97 16.84 4.33 1.53
CA TRP A 97 16.43 5.53 0.85
C TRP A 97 15.51 6.41 1.69
N PHE A 98 15.40 7.66 1.29
CA PHE A 98 14.32 8.55 1.70
C PHE A 98 13.84 9.37 0.52
N ALA A 99 12.58 9.79 0.55
CA ALA A 99 11.99 10.73 -0.38
C ALA A 99 11.37 11.87 0.42
N ILE A 100 11.62 13.11 0.01
CA ILE A 100 10.94 14.30 0.54
C ILE A 100 10.07 14.84 -0.59
N PHE A 101 8.76 14.82 -0.38
CA PHE A 101 7.74 15.29 -1.31
C PHE A 101 7.12 16.58 -0.80
N ASP A 102 6.98 17.57 -1.67
CA ASP A 102 6.24 18.79 -1.42
C ASP A 102 4.91 18.76 -2.18
N ASN A 103 3.79 18.69 -1.45
CA ASN A 103 2.46 18.55 -2.03
C ASN A 103 1.96 19.82 -2.74
N GLU A 104 2.57 20.99 -2.52
CA GLU A 104 2.20 22.21 -3.24
C GLU A 104 2.83 22.25 -4.63
N THR A 105 4.14 22.01 -4.71
CA THR A 105 4.90 22.06 -5.96
C THR A 105 4.86 20.75 -6.75
N LYS A 106 4.49 19.65 -6.07
CA LYS A 106 4.58 18.26 -6.54
C LYS A 106 6.00 17.78 -6.79
N ASP A 107 7.00 18.55 -6.39
CA ASP A 107 8.39 18.17 -6.48
C ASP A 107 8.75 17.15 -5.39
N CYS A 108 9.54 16.16 -5.77
CA CYS A 108 10.09 15.16 -4.88
C CYS A 108 11.60 15.09 -5.05
N VAL A 109 12.32 15.03 -3.93
CA VAL A 109 13.73 14.61 -3.92
C VAL A 109 13.81 13.20 -3.35
N TYR A 110 14.18 12.25 -4.20
CA TYR A 110 14.46 10.86 -3.83
C TYR A 110 15.96 10.66 -3.70
N ALA A 111 16.41 10.19 -2.53
CA ALA A 111 17.81 9.93 -2.23
C ALA A 111 18.01 8.47 -1.82
N VAL A 112 18.97 7.79 -2.45
CA VAL A 112 19.28 6.38 -2.19
C VAL A 112 20.76 6.22 -1.82
N TYR A 113 21.02 5.45 -0.77
CA TYR A 113 22.36 5.15 -0.28
C TYR A 113 22.95 3.94 -1.00
N LYS A 114 24.03 4.13 -1.75
CA LYS A 114 24.77 3.07 -2.43
C LYS A 114 26.26 3.38 -2.39
N ASN A 115 27.09 2.34 -2.21
CA ASN A 115 28.55 2.45 -2.29
C ASN A 115 29.15 3.55 -1.39
N GLY A 116 28.63 3.73 -0.17
CA GLY A 116 29.15 4.72 0.79
C GLY A 116 28.61 6.15 0.64
N ALA A 117 27.70 6.40 -0.30
CA ALA A 117 27.21 7.75 -0.59
C ALA A 117 25.70 7.77 -0.93
N PHE A 118 25.07 8.93 -0.73
CA PHE A 118 23.73 9.19 -1.23
C PHE A 118 23.78 9.77 -2.63
N THR A 119 22.99 9.20 -3.54
CA THR A 119 22.65 9.83 -4.81
C THR A 119 21.23 10.32 -4.75
N ALA A 120 21.01 11.59 -5.07
CA ALA A 120 19.68 12.21 -5.06
C ALA A 120 19.23 12.60 -6.46
N THR A 121 17.93 12.44 -6.70
CA THR A 121 17.24 12.85 -7.92
C THR A 121 16.05 13.73 -7.57
N LYS A 122 15.99 14.92 -8.15
CA LYS A 122 14.78 15.76 -8.12
C LYS A 122 13.88 15.38 -9.30
N VAL A 123 12.61 15.15 -9.03
CA VAL A 123 11.59 14.83 -10.04
C VAL A 123 10.24 15.34 -9.58
N ASN A 124 9.45 15.89 -10.50
CA ASN A 124 8.06 16.23 -10.23
C ASN A 124 7.21 14.96 -10.35
N ILE A 125 6.48 14.61 -9.29
CA ILE A 125 5.68 13.39 -9.18
C ILE A 125 4.18 13.67 -9.12
N ASP A 126 3.72 14.74 -9.76
CA ASP A 126 2.31 15.10 -9.84
C ASP A 126 1.42 13.89 -10.17
N GLY A 127 0.42 13.64 -9.33
CA GLY A 127 -0.43 12.45 -9.43
C GLY A 127 -1.31 12.43 -10.67
N GLU A 128 -1.71 13.57 -11.25
CA GLU A 128 -2.43 13.59 -12.52
C GLU A 128 -1.50 13.14 -13.64
N ASN A 129 -0.28 13.68 -13.69
CA ASN A 129 0.72 13.29 -14.68
C ASN A 129 1.13 11.81 -14.54
N ALA A 130 1.19 11.29 -13.30
CA ALA A 130 1.50 9.89 -13.01
C ALA A 130 0.48 8.89 -13.58
N THR A 131 -0.75 9.33 -13.88
CA THR A 131 -1.77 8.50 -14.53
C THR A 131 -1.60 8.42 -16.06
N THR A 132 -0.67 9.19 -16.64
CA THR A 132 -0.35 9.14 -18.06
C THR A 132 0.84 8.21 -18.31
N SER A 133 0.88 7.56 -19.49
CA SER A 133 2.00 6.68 -19.84
C SER A 133 3.34 7.42 -19.89
N ASP A 134 3.36 8.64 -20.44
CA ASP A 134 4.58 9.44 -20.57
C ASP A 134 5.07 9.94 -19.20
N GLY A 135 4.16 10.46 -18.37
CA GLY A 135 4.47 10.90 -17.02
C GLY A 135 4.97 9.76 -16.16
N TRP A 136 4.28 8.61 -16.17
CA TRP A 136 4.73 7.41 -15.47
C TRP A 136 6.12 6.95 -15.93
N ASN A 137 6.36 6.86 -17.25
CA ASN A 137 7.65 6.43 -17.77
C ASN A 137 8.78 7.38 -17.37
N ALA A 138 8.54 8.69 -17.38
CA ALA A 138 9.52 9.68 -16.92
C ALA A 138 9.84 9.51 -15.42
N MET A 139 8.82 9.38 -14.57
CA MET A 139 9.00 9.16 -13.12
C MET A 139 9.72 7.83 -12.84
N LYS A 140 9.34 6.76 -13.53
CA LYS A 140 9.98 5.44 -13.43
C LYS A 140 11.44 5.48 -13.87
N ALA A 141 11.77 6.23 -14.93
CA ALA A 141 13.14 6.41 -15.38
C ALA A 141 13.98 7.20 -14.36
N ALA A 142 13.39 8.21 -13.70
CA ALA A 142 14.08 9.04 -12.72
C ALA A 142 14.31 8.34 -11.37
N ILE A 143 13.28 7.67 -10.83
CA ILE A 143 13.29 7.08 -9.49
C ILE A 143 13.76 5.61 -9.53
N GLY A 144 13.44 4.89 -10.60
CA GLY A 144 13.77 3.48 -10.76
C GLY A 144 12.82 2.56 -9.99
N PRO A 145 13.33 1.54 -9.27
CA PRO A 145 12.50 0.46 -8.71
C PRO A 145 11.52 0.93 -7.62
N ASP A 146 11.79 2.07 -6.99
CA ASP A 146 10.97 2.62 -5.90
C ASP A 146 9.88 3.60 -6.38
N ALA A 147 9.81 3.83 -7.70
CA ALA A 147 8.91 4.81 -8.30
C ALA A 147 7.44 4.56 -7.92
N PHE A 148 6.98 3.31 -8.00
CA PHE A 148 5.57 3.00 -7.73
C PHE A 148 5.20 3.27 -6.26
N SER A 149 6.02 2.79 -5.33
CA SER A 149 5.85 3.04 -3.90
C SER A 149 5.81 4.54 -3.58
N ILE A 150 6.80 5.29 -4.05
CA ILE A 150 6.94 6.71 -3.74
C ILE A 150 5.80 7.52 -4.36
N VAL A 151 5.55 7.35 -5.67
CA VAL A 151 4.56 8.14 -6.40
C VAL A 151 3.16 7.92 -5.83
N VAL A 152 2.75 6.67 -5.60
CA VAL A 152 1.37 6.41 -5.17
C VAL A 152 1.15 6.79 -3.70
N ILE A 153 2.08 6.46 -2.80
CA ILE A 153 1.91 6.79 -1.37
C ILE A 153 1.97 8.32 -1.14
N ALA A 154 2.94 9.01 -1.73
CA ALA A 154 3.11 10.45 -1.52
C ALA A 154 1.89 11.25 -2.04
N ASN A 155 1.37 10.89 -3.22
CA ASN A 155 0.17 11.53 -3.74
C ASN A 155 -1.10 11.13 -2.97
N ALA A 156 -1.23 9.88 -2.52
CA ALA A 156 -2.36 9.49 -1.69
C ALA A 156 -2.41 10.28 -0.37
N TRP A 157 -1.26 10.46 0.28
CA TRP A 157 -1.13 11.38 1.42
C TRP A 157 -1.54 12.82 1.03
N GLY A 158 -1.03 13.30 -0.10
CA GLY A 158 -1.34 14.65 -0.62
C GLY A 158 -2.82 14.87 -0.97
N TYR A 159 -3.55 13.79 -1.27
CA TYR A 159 -5.00 13.76 -1.51
C TYR A 159 -5.82 13.50 -0.23
N GLY A 160 -5.18 13.40 0.93
CA GLY A 160 -5.87 13.24 2.21
C GLY A 160 -6.27 11.81 2.55
N ALA A 161 -5.54 10.80 2.04
CA ALA A 161 -5.74 9.41 2.46
C ALA A 161 -5.67 9.28 4.00
N PRO A 162 -6.57 8.52 4.63
CA PRO A 162 -6.60 8.38 6.07
C PRO A 162 -5.37 7.62 6.58
N ASN A 163 -4.98 7.90 7.83
CA ASN A 163 -3.70 7.42 8.37
C ASN A 163 -3.65 5.89 8.46
N ASP A 164 -4.76 5.25 8.82
CA ASP A 164 -4.92 3.80 8.87
C ASP A 164 -4.73 3.13 7.49
N LEU A 165 -5.19 3.74 6.39
CA LEU A 165 -4.87 3.28 5.03
C LEU A 165 -3.38 3.47 4.72
N LEU A 166 -2.80 4.60 5.13
CA LEU A 166 -1.35 4.82 4.98
C LEU A 166 -0.53 3.81 5.80
N LYS A 167 -1.02 3.35 6.95
CA LYS A 167 -0.41 2.25 7.74
C LYS A 167 -0.48 0.91 7.02
N CYS A 168 -1.57 0.65 6.31
CA CYS A 168 -1.65 -0.51 5.41
C CYS A 168 -0.59 -0.40 4.30
N ALA A 169 -0.43 0.78 3.69
CA ALA A 169 0.57 1.01 2.65
C ALA A 169 2.02 1.00 3.17
N ASP A 170 2.26 1.41 4.43
CA ASP A 170 3.55 1.28 5.11
C ASP A 170 3.97 -0.21 5.12
N LEU A 171 3.10 -1.13 5.53
CA LEU A 171 3.40 -2.57 5.53
C LEU A 171 3.47 -3.14 4.10
N HIS A 172 2.46 -2.86 3.27
CA HIS A 172 2.36 -3.42 1.93
C HIS A 172 3.40 -2.87 0.97
N ASN A 173 4.09 -1.78 1.35
CA ASN A 173 5.11 -1.02 0.64
C ASN A 173 4.66 -0.20 -0.58
N HIS A 174 3.37 -0.19 -0.90
CA HIS A 174 2.74 0.65 -1.91
C HIS A 174 1.24 0.68 -1.67
N LEU A 175 0.55 1.67 -2.23
CA LEU A 175 -0.91 1.66 -2.34
C LEU A 175 -1.30 1.11 -3.72
N CYS A 176 -2.28 0.21 -3.75
CA CYS A 176 -2.86 -0.34 -4.97
C CYS A 176 -4.37 -0.60 -4.75
N PRO A 177 -5.19 -0.73 -5.80
CA PRO A 177 -6.62 -1.03 -5.64
C PRO A 177 -6.87 -2.34 -4.88
N GLY A 178 -5.96 -3.32 -4.98
CA GLY A 178 -6.03 -4.55 -4.18
C GLY A 178 -5.88 -4.28 -2.68
N LEU A 179 -5.02 -3.36 -2.27
CA LEU A 179 -4.87 -2.98 -0.86
C LEU A 179 -6.09 -2.19 -0.38
N SER A 180 -6.57 -1.23 -1.20
CA SER A 180 -7.79 -0.47 -0.94
C SER A 180 -9.02 -1.37 -0.81
N SER A 181 -9.11 -2.47 -1.57
CA SER A 181 -10.18 -3.45 -1.41
C SER A 181 -10.18 -4.10 -0.02
N GLY A 182 -9.01 -4.38 0.56
CA GLY A 182 -8.91 -4.92 1.91
C GLY A 182 -9.26 -3.90 2.99
N TYR A 183 -8.96 -2.62 2.75
CA TYR A 183 -9.42 -1.54 3.62
C TYR A 183 -10.95 -1.50 3.65
N LEU A 184 -11.60 -1.49 2.48
CA LEU A 184 -13.07 -1.50 2.38
C LEU A 184 -13.70 -2.75 3.00
N ILE A 185 -13.09 -3.93 2.84
CA ILE A 185 -13.57 -5.16 3.49
C ILE A 185 -13.43 -5.07 5.01
N ALA A 186 -12.33 -4.51 5.53
CA ALA A 186 -12.16 -4.31 6.97
C ALA A 186 -13.21 -3.34 7.55
N GLU A 187 -13.47 -2.23 6.85
CA GLU A 187 -14.53 -1.29 7.25
C GLU A 187 -15.91 -1.96 7.24
N TYR A 188 -16.24 -2.71 6.18
CA TYR A 188 -17.48 -3.50 6.13
C TYR A 188 -17.61 -4.45 7.33
N ILE A 189 -16.52 -5.16 7.69
CA ILE A 189 -16.51 -6.08 8.83
C ILE A 189 -16.72 -5.33 10.15
N ASN A 190 -16.09 -4.17 10.33
CA ASN A 190 -16.25 -3.36 11.54
C ASN A 190 -17.68 -2.82 11.67
N GLU A 191 -18.33 -2.46 10.56
CA GLU A 191 -19.71 -1.95 10.52
C GLU A 191 -20.74 -3.05 10.77
N GLU A 192 -20.65 -4.16 10.03
CA GLU A 192 -21.71 -5.17 9.95
C GLU A 192 -21.50 -6.35 10.91
N TYR A 193 -20.27 -6.62 11.33
CA TYR A 193 -19.92 -7.82 12.09
C TYR A 193 -19.19 -7.58 13.42
N PRO A 194 -19.52 -6.54 14.21
CA PRO A 194 -18.78 -6.23 15.44
C PRO A 194 -18.74 -7.42 16.40
N LEU A 195 -17.56 -7.69 16.99
CA LEU A 195 -17.39 -8.77 17.95
C LEU A 195 -18.21 -8.53 19.21
N GLU A 196 -18.95 -9.56 19.63
CA GLU A 196 -19.54 -9.63 20.96
C GLU A 196 -18.56 -10.25 21.97
N LYS A 197 -19.03 -10.37 23.22
CA LYS A 197 -18.26 -11.00 24.29
C LYS A 197 -17.94 -12.45 23.93
N ASP A 198 -16.70 -12.86 24.20
CA ASP A 198 -16.16 -14.21 23.98
C ASP A 198 -16.04 -14.62 22.51
N GLU A 199 -16.26 -13.67 21.58
CA GLU A 199 -16.08 -13.85 20.15
C GLU A 199 -14.67 -13.44 19.67
N SER A 200 -14.25 -14.02 18.56
CA SER A 200 -12.99 -13.71 17.88
C SER A 200 -13.11 -13.94 16.38
N TYR A 201 -12.34 -13.18 15.61
CA TYR A 201 -12.24 -13.37 14.16
C TYR A 201 -11.17 -14.40 13.79
N THR A 202 -11.46 -15.16 12.74
CA THR A 202 -10.48 -15.85 11.90
C THR A 202 -10.74 -15.46 10.45
N TRP A 203 -9.74 -14.87 9.78
CA TRP A 203 -9.80 -14.54 8.36
C TRP A 203 -9.20 -15.64 7.49
N ILE A 204 -9.95 -16.10 6.50
CA ILE A 204 -9.47 -17.00 5.45
C ILE A 204 -9.35 -16.20 4.15
N GLY A 205 -8.15 -15.72 3.87
CA GLY A 205 -7.82 -14.99 2.64
C GLY A 205 -7.71 -15.93 1.45
N CYS A 206 -8.84 -16.19 0.78
CA CYS A 206 -8.91 -17.10 -0.36
C CYS A 206 -9.90 -16.54 -1.41
N PRO A 207 -9.47 -16.16 -2.63
CA PRO A 207 -8.09 -16.09 -3.10
C PRO A 207 -7.26 -15.07 -2.31
N ASN A 208 -5.94 -15.21 -2.39
CA ASN A 208 -5.02 -14.26 -1.78
C ASN A 208 -4.67 -13.11 -2.73
N TRP A 209 -4.66 -11.89 -2.19
CA TRP A 209 -4.08 -10.72 -2.84
C TRP A 209 -3.79 -9.62 -1.80
N CYS A 210 -3.43 -8.43 -2.26
CA CYS A 210 -3.03 -7.30 -1.41
C CYS A 210 -4.03 -6.95 -0.29
N LYS A 211 -5.31 -7.35 -0.38
CA LYS A 211 -6.31 -7.12 0.68
C LYS A 211 -5.90 -7.73 2.02
N ASP A 212 -5.19 -8.86 1.98
CA ASP A 212 -4.93 -9.64 3.18
C ASP A 212 -3.97 -8.89 4.11
N ASP A 213 -3.08 -8.05 3.55
CA ASP A 213 -2.22 -7.15 4.34
C ASP A 213 -3.01 -6.02 5.02
N ALA A 214 -4.03 -5.47 4.36
CA ALA A 214 -4.90 -4.46 4.99
C ALA A 214 -5.75 -5.09 6.11
N ILE A 215 -6.34 -6.27 5.88
CA ILE A 215 -7.06 -7.03 6.92
C ILE A 215 -6.14 -7.33 8.10
N GLN A 216 -4.89 -7.70 7.83
CA GLN A 216 -3.90 -7.98 8.88
C GLN A 216 -3.65 -6.76 9.77
N ILE A 217 -3.51 -5.58 9.15
CA ILE A 217 -3.23 -4.32 9.87
C ILE A 217 -4.46 -3.82 10.62
N LEU A 218 -5.63 -3.79 9.98
CA LEU A 218 -6.81 -3.12 10.51
C LEU A 218 -7.56 -3.97 11.55
N LEU A 219 -7.60 -5.29 11.36
CA LEU A 219 -8.32 -6.20 12.25
C LEU A 219 -7.38 -6.97 13.20
N ASP A 220 -6.07 -6.70 13.16
CA ASP A 220 -5.05 -7.37 13.96
C ASP A 220 -5.01 -8.91 13.75
N LEU A 221 -5.35 -9.35 12.54
CA LEU A 221 -5.44 -10.76 12.18
C LEU A 221 -4.16 -11.22 11.48
N THR A 222 -3.27 -11.92 12.19
CA THR A 222 -1.97 -12.33 11.63
C THR A 222 -1.84 -13.85 11.59
N PRO A 223 -1.07 -14.41 10.63
CA PRO A 223 -0.74 -15.83 10.63
C PRO A 223 -0.04 -16.27 11.94
N GLY A 224 0.81 -15.42 12.51
CA GLY A 224 1.50 -15.69 13.79
C GLY A 224 0.55 -15.76 15.00
N LYS A 225 -0.55 -15.00 14.99
CA LYS A 225 -1.62 -15.06 15.98
C LYS A 225 -2.61 -16.20 15.71
N LYS A 226 -2.42 -16.95 14.62
CA LYS A 226 -3.31 -18.03 14.16
C LYS A 226 -4.74 -17.56 13.85
N SER A 227 -4.92 -16.26 13.64
CA SER A 227 -6.21 -15.61 13.32
C SER A 227 -6.35 -15.29 11.84
N MET A 228 -5.36 -15.64 11.02
CA MET A 228 -5.40 -15.50 9.57
C MET A 228 -4.78 -16.72 8.89
N VAL A 229 -5.41 -17.20 7.82
CA VAL A 229 -4.85 -18.17 6.88
C VAL A 229 -5.03 -17.63 5.46
N VAL A 230 -3.96 -17.60 4.67
CA VAL A 230 -3.97 -17.08 3.31
C VAL A 230 -3.73 -18.23 2.34
N LYS A 231 -4.64 -18.40 1.37
CA LYS A 231 -4.68 -19.53 0.44
C LYS A 231 -4.80 -19.03 -1.00
N GLN A 232 -4.01 -19.64 -1.88
CA GLN A 232 -4.15 -19.46 -3.32
C GLN A 232 -5.37 -20.22 -3.81
N ARG A 233 -6.17 -19.56 -4.65
CA ARG A 233 -7.25 -20.16 -5.42
C ARG A 233 -7.12 -19.65 -6.85
N SER A 234 -6.79 -20.56 -7.77
CA SER A 234 -6.41 -20.20 -9.13
C SER A 234 -7.62 -19.70 -9.93
N GLY A 235 -7.42 -18.65 -10.73
CA GLY A 235 -8.30 -18.35 -11.87
C GLY A 235 -9.47 -17.38 -11.63
N GLU A 236 -9.57 -16.72 -10.47
CA GLU A 236 -10.78 -15.93 -10.14
C GLU A 236 -10.59 -14.41 -10.14
N LEU A 237 -9.40 -13.93 -9.78
CA LEU A 237 -9.13 -12.53 -9.41
C LEU A 237 -9.48 -11.46 -10.47
N PHE A 238 -9.39 -11.80 -11.75
CA PHE A 238 -9.67 -10.88 -12.88
C PHE A 238 -10.48 -11.56 -13.99
N VAL A 239 -11.17 -12.65 -13.66
CA VAL A 239 -11.96 -13.45 -14.62
C VAL A 239 -13.46 -13.31 -14.37
N LYS A 240 -13.85 -13.03 -13.11
CA LYS A 240 -15.22 -12.65 -12.72
C LYS A 240 -15.24 -11.16 -12.36
N GLU A 241 -16.36 -10.47 -12.62
CA GLU A 241 -16.57 -9.06 -12.23
C GLU A 241 -16.61 -8.91 -10.69
N LYS A 242 -17.21 -9.90 -10.02
CA LYS A 242 -17.37 -9.98 -8.55
C LYS A 242 -16.78 -11.29 -8.00
N PRO A 243 -15.44 -11.47 -8.02
CA PRO A 243 -14.80 -12.64 -7.47
C PRO A 243 -14.99 -12.71 -5.95
N LEU A 244 -14.90 -13.93 -5.43
CA LEU A 244 -14.77 -14.19 -4.00
C LEU A 244 -13.56 -13.42 -3.43
N ALA A 245 -13.71 -12.84 -2.24
CA ALA A 245 -12.72 -12.01 -1.59
C ALA A 245 -12.20 -12.58 -0.26
N GLY A 246 -12.76 -13.68 0.21
CA GLY A 246 -12.35 -14.34 1.45
C GLY A 246 -13.52 -14.63 2.36
N ILE A 247 -13.21 -15.27 3.47
CA ILE A 247 -14.21 -15.69 4.47
C ILE A 247 -13.79 -15.15 5.83
N LEU A 248 -14.74 -14.53 6.54
CA LEU A 248 -14.62 -14.25 7.96
C LEU A 248 -15.33 -15.36 8.74
N ILE A 249 -14.67 -15.91 9.74
CA ILE A 249 -15.29 -16.79 10.73
C ILE A 249 -15.27 -16.06 12.07
N ILE A 250 -16.43 -15.93 12.69
CA ILE A 250 -16.64 -15.36 14.01
C ILE A 250 -16.90 -16.53 14.96
N TRP A 251 -15.93 -16.80 15.84
CA TRP A 251 -15.96 -17.96 16.73
C TRP A 251 -16.29 -17.53 18.16
N ASN A 252 -17.35 -18.09 18.74
CA ASN A 252 -17.69 -17.90 20.14
C ASN A 252 -17.13 -19.04 21.00
N SER A 253 -16.17 -18.70 21.86
CA SER A 253 -15.47 -19.70 22.69
C SER A 253 -16.32 -20.31 23.80
N SER A 254 -17.28 -19.54 24.34
CA SER A 254 -18.20 -19.99 25.40
C SER A 254 -19.26 -20.95 24.87
N ALA A 255 -19.78 -20.70 23.67
CA ALA A 255 -20.78 -21.55 23.01
C ALA A 255 -20.17 -22.73 22.22
N ASN A 256 -18.85 -22.71 21.97
CA ASN A 256 -18.15 -23.67 21.14
C ASN A 256 -18.77 -23.81 19.72
N SER A 257 -19.14 -22.68 19.14
CA SER A 257 -19.78 -22.57 17.83
C SER A 257 -19.32 -21.30 17.13
N GLY A 258 -19.29 -21.32 15.79
CA GLY A 258 -19.00 -20.14 14.99
C GLY A 258 -20.05 -19.87 13.94
N ARG A 259 -20.01 -18.66 13.41
CA ARG A 259 -20.70 -18.24 12.20
C ARG A 259 -19.68 -17.76 11.17
N GLY A 260 -19.98 -17.97 9.90
CA GLY A 260 -19.10 -17.62 8.79
C GLY A 260 -19.80 -16.73 7.78
N VAL A 261 -19.01 -15.89 7.14
CA VAL A 261 -19.43 -14.93 6.13
C VAL A 261 -18.44 -14.99 4.98
N ALA A 262 -18.92 -15.19 3.75
CA ALA A 262 -18.09 -15.15 2.55
C ALA A 262 -18.33 -13.84 1.80
N PHE A 263 -17.24 -13.19 1.39
CA PHE A 263 -17.30 -11.88 0.73
C PHE A 263 -17.03 -11.99 -0.77
N GLN A 264 -17.58 -11.05 -1.51
CA GLN A 264 -17.22 -10.71 -2.89
C GLN A 264 -16.75 -9.25 -2.92
N TYR A 265 -15.90 -8.95 -3.90
CA TYR A 265 -15.46 -7.58 -4.19
C TYR A 265 -15.79 -7.19 -5.62
N ASP A 266 -16.44 -6.04 -5.80
CA ASP A 266 -16.91 -5.53 -7.08
C ASP A 266 -15.80 -4.80 -7.84
N TRP A 267 -15.05 -5.55 -8.66
CA TRP A 267 -13.99 -4.98 -9.50
C TRP A 267 -14.55 -4.17 -10.67
N GLU A 268 -15.73 -4.54 -11.19
CA GLU A 268 -16.43 -3.77 -12.23
C GLU A 268 -16.74 -2.36 -11.70
N LYS A 269 -17.32 -2.26 -10.51
CA LYS A 269 -17.61 -0.96 -9.90
C LYS A 269 -16.36 -0.11 -9.69
N MET A 270 -15.25 -0.73 -9.26
CA MET A 270 -13.97 -0.05 -9.12
C MET A 270 -13.43 0.44 -10.47
N CYS A 271 -13.51 -0.40 -11.51
CA CYS A 271 -13.12 -0.07 -12.88
C CYS A 271 -13.94 1.12 -13.42
N ASP A 272 -15.25 1.10 -13.24
CA ASP A 272 -16.17 2.16 -13.66
C ASP A 272 -15.81 3.53 -13.07
N ILE A 273 -15.62 3.61 -11.74
CA ILE A 273 -15.28 4.89 -11.09
C ILE A 273 -13.87 5.36 -11.47
N SER A 274 -13.02 4.44 -11.90
CA SER A 274 -11.64 4.69 -12.28
C SER A 274 -11.49 4.94 -13.77
N ASP A 275 -12.53 4.74 -14.58
CA ASP A 275 -12.51 4.88 -16.04
C ASP A 275 -11.35 4.04 -16.63
N VAL A 276 -11.30 2.75 -16.26
CA VAL A 276 -10.32 1.76 -16.74
C VAL A 276 -11.02 0.43 -17.02
N GLU A 277 -10.42 -0.39 -17.89
CA GLU A 277 -10.94 -1.72 -18.17
C GLU A 277 -10.26 -2.78 -17.29
N ILE A 278 -10.97 -3.86 -16.95
CA ILE A 278 -10.39 -4.95 -16.15
C ILE A 278 -9.16 -5.58 -16.85
N SER A 279 -9.15 -5.60 -18.18
CA SER A 279 -8.02 -6.10 -18.98
C SER A 279 -6.75 -5.25 -18.84
N ASP A 280 -6.87 -3.98 -18.42
CA ASP A 280 -5.73 -3.08 -18.25
C ASP A 280 -4.86 -3.46 -17.06
N PHE A 281 -5.34 -4.33 -16.17
CA PHE A 281 -4.54 -4.88 -15.08
C PHE A 281 -3.53 -5.93 -15.54
N THR A 282 -3.76 -6.55 -16.71
CA THR A 282 -2.90 -7.55 -17.36
C THR A 282 -2.72 -7.25 -18.87
N PRO A 283 -2.18 -6.07 -19.22
CA PRO A 283 -2.02 -5.68 -20.61
C PRO A 283 -0.87 -6.47 -21.26
N PRO A 284 -0.82 -6.57 -22.60
CA PRO A 284 0.28 -7.25 -23.29
C PRO A 284 1.64 -6.69 -22.87
N GLY A 285 2.57 -7.57 -22.50
CA GLY A 285 3.89 -7.20 -21.98
C GLY A 285 3.94 -6.89 -20.48
N ASP A 286 2.84 -7.06 -19.75
CA ASP A 286 2.74 -6.91 -18.29
C ASP A 286 3.40 -5.61 -17.79
N LYS A 287 4.35 -5.73 -16.86
CA LYS A 287 5.07 -4.62 -16.21
C LYS A 287 5.90 -3.75 -17.17
N THR A 288 6.13 -4.20 -18.40
CA THR A 288 6.83 -3.40 -19.43
C THR A 288 5.88 -2.43 -20.12
N ASN A 289 4.58 -2.71 -20.10
CA ASN A 289 3.56 -1.83 -20.62
C ASN A 289 3.19 -0.78 -19.55
N PRO A 290 3.24 0.53 -19.85
CA PRO A 290 2.90 1.57 -18.87
C PRO A 290 1.46 1.46 -18.35
N ILE A 291 0.53 0.92 -19.15
CA ILE A 291 -0.88 0.70 -18.76
C ILE A 291 -0.97 -0.12 -17.46
N PHE A 292 -0.11 -1.14 -17.31
CA PHE A 292 -0.06 -1.95 -16.09
C PHE A 292 0.06 -1.08 -14.83
N TRP A 293 0.87 -0.03 -14.90
CA TRP A 293 1.12 0.86 -13.77
C TRP A 293 0.07 1.95 -13.68
N THR A 294 -0.22 2.64 -14.78
CA THR A 294 -1.15 3.78 -14.78
C THR A 294 -2.55 3.37 -14.35
N THR A 295 -3.01 2.17 -14.71
CA THR A 295 -4.30 1.63 -14.26
C THR A 295 -4.35 1.46 -12.74
N ARG A 296 -3.27 0.94 -12.14
CA ARG A 296 -3.17 0.79 -10.67
C ARG A 296 -3.08 2.14 -9.97
N ILE A 297 -2.35 3.10 -10.54
CA ILE A 297 -2.25 4.47 -10.02
C ILE A 297 -3.62 5.16 -10.05
N LYS A 298 -4.27 5.18 -11.23
CA LYS A 298 -5.57 5.81 -11.45
C LYS A 298 -6.62 5.23 -10.50
N SER A 299 -6.69 3.90 -10.41
CA SER A 299 -7.62 3.21 -9.52
C SER A 299 -7.38 3.55 -8.05
N SER A 300 -6.12 3.52 -7.60
CA SER A 300 -5.77 3.83 -6.20
C SER A 300 -6.19 5.24 -5.79
N PHE A 301 -6.03 6.22 -6.67
CA PHE A 301 -6.42 7.61 -6.40
C PHE A 301 -7.93 7.81 -6.47
N LYS A 302 -8.60 7.18 -7.45
CA LYS A 302 -10.05 7.31 -7.65
C LYS A 302 -10.88 6.64 -6.56
N MET A 303 -10.32 5.67 -5.85
CA MET A 303 -10.98 5.04 -4.71
C MET A 303 -10.96 5.87 -3.42
N LEU A 304 -10.02 6.81 -3.25
CA LEU A 304 -9.87 7.57 -1.99
C LEU A 304 -11.16 8.27 -1.52
N PRO A 305 -11.98 8.89 -2.39
CA PRO A 305 -13.22 9.53 -1.97
C PRO A 305 -14.36 8.57 -1.57
N TYR A 306 -14.17 7.25 -1.72
CA TYR A 306 -15.19 6.23 -1.45
C TYR A 306 -14.80 5.27 -0.32
N LEU A 307 -13.74 5.58 0.43
CA LEU A 307 -13.25 4.72 1.52
C LEU A 307 -14.25 4.54 2.66
N ASP A 308 -15.20 5.47 2.80
CA ASP A 308 -16.29 5.47 3.79
C ASP A 308 -17.58 4.81 3.26
N GLN A 309 -17.53 4.18 2.09
CA GLN A 309 -18.68 3.56 1.43
C GLN A 309 -18.38 2.08 1.08
N PRO A 310 -18.04 1.23 2.06
CA PRO A 310 -17.65 -0.16 1.80
C PRO A 310 -18.73 -0.96 1.07
N ASN A 311 -20.00 -0.71 1.39
CA ASN A 311 -21.18 -1.30 0.75
C ASN A 311 -21.28 -1.06 -0.78
N MET A 312 -20.53 -0.09 -1.35
CA MET A 312 -20.48 0.10 -2.79
C MET A 312 -19.66 -0.97 -3.51
N PHE A 313 -18.70 -1.59 -2.83
CA PHE A 313 -17.73 -2.51 -3.44
C PHE A 313 -17.75 -3.90 -2.80
N VAL A 314 -18.22 -4.02 -1.57
CA VAL A 314 -18.21 -5.27 -0.81
C VAL A 314 -19.64 -5.78 -0.71
N SER A 315 -19.83 -7.06 -1.04
CA SER A 315 -21.09 -7.77 -0.89
C SER A 315 -20.84 -9.18 -0.36
N LEU A 316 -21.90 -9.85 0.08
CA LEU A 316 -21.82 -11.24 0.51
C LEU A 316 -21.92 -12.19 -0.69
N ALA A 317 -21.11 -13.24 -0.67
CA ALA A 317 -21.19 -14.33 -1.64
C ALA A 317 -22.33 -15.32 -1.33
N SER A 318 -22.79 -15.34 -0.08
CA SER A 318 -23.83 -16.22 0.45
C SER A 318 -24.45 -15.61 1.70
N ASP A 319 -25.59 -16.16 2.13
CA ASP A 319 -26.08 -15.92 3.50
C ASP A 319 -25.06 -16.37 4.55
N GLU A 320 -25.18 -15.86 5.78
CA GLU A 320 -24.40 -16.34 6.92
C GLU A 320 -24.63 -17.84 7.15
N PHE A 321 -23.56 -18.55 7.53
CA PHE A 321 -23.60 -19.99 7.73
C PHE A 321 -22.96 -20.40 9.06
N ASN A 322 -23.40 -21.55 9.60
CA ASN A 322 -22.81 -22.09 10.82
C ASN A 322 -21.46 -22.74 10.54
N VAL A 323 -20.53 -22.58 11.47
CA VAL A 323 -19.19 -23.18 11.44
C VAL A 323 -18.99 -24.02 12.68
N THR A 324 -18.70 -25.31 12.47
CA THR A 324 -18.33 -26.23 13.56
C THR A 324 -16.85 -26.09 13.92
N SER A 325 -16.44 -26.58 15.10
CA SER A 325 -15.03 -26.60 15.50
C SER A 325 -14.18 -27.40 14.51
N GLU A 326 -14.70 -28.53 14.01
CA GLU A 326 -14.00 -29.37 13.03
C GLU A 326 -13.78 -28.63 11.71
N GLN A 327 -14.80 -27.92 11.21
CA GLN A 327 -14.67 -27.10 10.01
C GLN A 327 -13.67 -25.95 10.22
N LEU A 328 -13.73 -25.26 11.37
CA LEU A 328 -12.78 -24.18 11.69
C LEU A 328 -11.32 -24.68 11.67
N ASP A 329 -11.07 -25.90 12.13
CA ASP A 329 -9.73 -26.49 12.08
C ASP A 329 -9.35 -26.90 10.65
N ARG A 330 -10.24 -27.58 9.92
CA ARG A 330 -9.99 -28.05 8.55
C ARG A 330 -9.77 -26.92 7.55
N VAL A 331 -10.51 -25.82 7.64
CA VAL A 331 -10.32 -24.68 6.72
C VAL A 331 -8.96 -24.00 6.90
N LYS A 332 -8.22 -24.28 7.98
CA LYS A 332 -6.85 -23.78 8.19
C LYS A 332 -5.79 -24.70 7.58
N GLU A 333 -6.12 -25.93 7.24
CA GLU A 333 -5.17 -26.92 6.72
C GLU A 333 -4.73 -26.66 5.28
N ALA A 334 -3.51 -27.06 4.94
CA ALA A 334 -3.00 -26.99 3.58
C ALA A 334 -3.75 -27.99 2.67
N GLY A 335 -4.04 -27.58 1.43
CA GLY A 335 -4.74 -28.43 0.46
C GLY A 335 -6.26 -28.50 0.61
N VAL A 336 -6.82 -27.92 1.67
CA VAL A 336 -8.28 -27.78 1.85
C VAL A 336 -8.76 -26.50 1.16
N ASP A 337 -9.71 -26.65 0.22
CA ASP A 337 -10.48 -25.52 -0.31
C ASP A 337 -11.52 -25.09 0.75
N PRO A 338 -11.39 -23.89 1.34
CA PRO A 338 -12.26 -23.47 2.44
C PRO A 338 -13.72 -23.32 2.02
N TYR A 339 -14.02 -22.96 0.77
CA TYR A 339 -15.39 -22.79 0.32
C TYR A 339 -16.11 -24.13 0.23
N ALA A 340 -15.47 -25.13 -0.39
CA ALA A 340 -15.99 -26.50 -0.46
C ALA A 340 -16.19 -27.10 0.94
N GLU A 341 -15.26 -26.84 1.86
CA GLU A 341 -15.35 -27.32 3.26
C GLU A 341 -16.56 -26.76 4.01
N LEU A 342 -16.87 -25.50 3.75
CA LEU A 342 -17.96 -24.78 4.40
C LEU A 342 -19.29 -24.99 3.68
N GLY A 343 -19.33 -25.87 2.67
CA GLY A 343 -20.53 -26.13 1.88
C GLY A 343 -20.97 -24.95 1.02
N LEU A 344 -20.06 -24.00 0.78
CA LEU A 344 -20.27 -22.88 -0.12
C LEU A 344 -20.03 -23.38 -1.55
N VAL A 345 -21.11 -23.55 -2.30
CA VAL A 345 -21.02 -23.81 -3.74
C VAL A 345 -20.29 -22.62 -4.38
N ASP A 346 -19.47 -22.88 -5.39
CA ASP A 346 -18.88 -21.81 -6.20
C ASP A 346 -20.03 -20.96 -6.78
N PRO A 347 -20.21 -19.69 -6.40
CA PRO A 347 -21.30 -18.88 -6.90
C PRO A 347 -21.17 -18.55 -8.39
#